data_AF-A0A256YE37-F1
#
_entry.id   AF-A0A256YE37-F1
#
_cell.length_a   1.000
_cell.length_b   1.000
_cell.length_c   1.000
_cell.angle_alpha   90.00
_cell.angle_beta   90.00
_cell.angle_gamma   90.00
#
_symmetry.space_group_name_H-M   'P 1'
#
loop_
_entity.id
_entity.type
_entity.pdbx_description
1 polymer ?
#
loop_
_entity_poly.entity_id
_entity_poly.type
_entity_poly.pdbx_seq_one_letter_code
_entity_poly.pdbx_strand_id
1 'polypeptide(L)'
;EAVKRIILENEKTFVEFFNIAEPVNTRMHAFELLPNIGKKTMRTLIEEREVKRFESFQDIRDRVKIDPVKILCERIVKELQGMEKYYLFIKPLEKQGVYLGYLEKIYTIYSF
;
A
#
# COMPACT_ATOMS: atom_id res chain seq x y z
N GLU A 1 -0.42 12.84 12.79
CA GLU A 1 0.87 12.47 13.42
C GLU A 1 1.03 11.01 13.81
N ALA A 2 0.15 10.41 14.60
CA ALA A 2 0.33 9.02 15.06
C ALA A 2 0.52 8.00 13.92
N VAL A 3 -0.37 8.01 12.91
CA VAL A 3 -0.31 7.09 11.76
C VAL A 3 1.03 7.22 11.00
N LYS A 4 1.48 8.45 10.78
CA LYS A 4 2.74 8.74 10.08
C LYS A 4 3.94 8.14 10.82
N ARG A 5 3.98 8.30 12.14
CA ARG A 5 5.04 7.72 12.97
C ARG A 5 5.06 6.20 12.88
N ILE A 6 3.90 5.55 12.97
CA ILE A 6 3.79 4.09 12.82
C ILE A 6 4.31 3.63 11.46
N ILE A 7 3.94 4.32 10.37
CA ILE A 7 4.42 3.98 9.02
C ILE A 7 5.95 4.10 8.93
N LEU A 8 6.52 5.18 9.47
CA LEU A 8 7.97 5.41 9.46
C LEU A 8 8.73 4.38 10.32
N GLU A 9 8.21 4.07 11.51
CA GLU A 9 8.80 3.07 12.42
C GLU A 9 8.72 1.65 11.81
N ASN A 10 7.77 1.40 10.92
CA ASN A 10 7.55 0.10 10.26
C ASN A 10 7.83 0.15 8.75
N GLU A 11 8.80 0.96 8.33
CA GLU A 11 9.11 1.21 6.92
C GLU A 11 9.21 -0.08 6.09
N LYS A 12 9.93 -1.10 6.59
CA LYS A 12 10.10 -2.38 5.89
C LYS A 12 8.77 -3.04 5.50
N THR A 13 7.80 -3.06 6.41
CA THR A 13 6.47 -3.63 6.18
C THR A 13 5.74 -2.89 5.05
N PHE A 14 5.80 -1.57 5.06
CA PHE A 14 5.10 -0.75 4.07
C PHE A 14 5.80 -0.66 2.73
N VAL A 15 7.14 -0.72 2.70
CA VAL A 15 7.92 -0.90 1.47
C VAL A 15 7.59 -2.24 0.84
N GLU A 16 7.46 -3.29 1.66
CA GLU A 16 7.12 -4.61 1.16
C GLU A 16 5.75 -4.67 0.50
N PHE A 17 4.77 -3.90 1.00
CA PHE A 17 3.50 -3.74 0.30
C PHE A 17 3.69 -3.28 -1.16
N PHE A 18 4.62 -2.37 -1.45
CA PHE A 18 4.91 -1.99 -2.85
C PHE A 18 5.58 -3.11 -3.64
N ASN A 19 6.30 -4.01 -2.99
CA ASN A 19 6.89 -5.16 -3.66
C ASN A 19 5.88 -6.27 -3.97
N ILE A 20 4.87 -6.47 -3.11
CA ILE A 20 3.93 -7.60 -3.20
C ILE A 20 2.51 -7.23 -3.65
N ALA A 21 2.20 -5.95 -3.87
CA ALA A 21 0.86 -5.53 -4.29
C ALA A 21 0.46 -6.20 -5.62
N GLU A 22 -0.79 -6.61 -5.74
CA GLU A 22 -1.26 -7.44 -6.85
C GLU A 22 -2.55 -6.87 -7.46
N PRO A 23 -2.94 -7.35 -8.66
CA PRO A 23 -4.27 -7.12 -9.18
C PRO A 23 -5.34 -7.56 -8.19
N VAL A 24 -6.28 -6.66 -7.86
CA VAL A 24 -7.43 -6.99 -7.01
C VAL A 24 -8.47 -7.78 -7.82
N ASN A 25 -8.62 -7.43 -9.09
CA ASN A 25 -9.44 -8.14 -10.06
C ASN A 25 -8.93 -7.83 -11.49
N THR A 26 -9.63 -8.34 -12.51
CA THR A 26 -9.27 -8.16 -13.93
C THR A 26 -9.23 -6.70 -14.41
N ARG A 27 -9.81 -5.75 -13.65
CA ARG A 27 -9.96 -4.35 -14.03
C ARG A 27 -9.16 -3.37 -13.16
N MET A 28 -8.60 -3.81 -12.03
CA MET A 28 -8.06 -2.90 -11.01
C MET A 28 -6.88 -3.51 -10.24
N HIS A 29 -5.80 -2.74 -10.12
CA HIS A 29 -4.65 -3.07 -9.28
C HIS A 29 -4.75 -2.48 -7.87
N ALA A 30 -4.14 -3.12 -6.86
CA ALA A 30 -4.18 -2.63 -5.48
C ALA A 30 -3.57 -1.23 -5.32
N PHE A 31 -2.57 -0.88 -6.14
CA PHE A 31 -2.00 0.47 -6.18
C PHE A 31 -2.99 1.55 -6.59
N GLU A 32 -3.96 1.25 -7.45
CA GLU A 32 -4.97 2.24 -7.87
C GLU A 32 -5.93 2.59 -6.73
N LEU A 33 -5.97 1.78 -5.67
CA LEU A 33 -6.72 2.10 -4.47
C LEU A 33 -6.01 3.16 -3.62
N LEU A 34 -4.69 3.36 -3.80
CA LEU A 34 -3.96 4.39 -3.08
C LEU A 34 -4.40 5.79 -3.56
N PRO A 35 -4.56 6.76 -2.65
CA PRO A 35 -4.94 8.11 -3.03
C PRO A 35 -3.88 8.73 -3.95
N ASN A 36 -4.34 9.42 -4.99
CA ASN A 36 -3.50 10.11 -5.98
C ASN A 36 -2.63 9.18 -6.86
N ILE A 37 -2.86 7.87 -6.85
CA ILE A 37 -2.20 6.92 -7.75
C ILE A 37 -3.15 6.56 -8.91
N GLY A 38 -2.90 7.16 -10.07
CA GLY A 38 -3.59 6.79 -11.31
C GLY A 38 -2.86 5.68 -12.09
N LYS A 39 -3.44 5.26 -13.23
CA LYS A 39 -2.89 4.20 -14.09
C LYS A 39 -1.43 4.38 -14.48
N LYS A 40 -1.02 5.63 -14.78
CA LYS A 40 0.38 5.94 -15.15
C LYS A 40 1.33 5.60 -14.01
N THR A 41 1.08 6.15 -12.83
CA THR A 41 1.92 5.94 -11.65
C THR A 41 1.88 4.48 -11.17
N MET A 42 0.71 3.84 -11.24
CA MET A 42 0.57 2.41 -10.97
C MET A 42 1.47 1.57 -11.89
N ARG A 43 1.47 1.86 -13.20
CA ARG A 43 2.36 1.15 -14.15
C ARG A 43 3.83 1.39 -13.83
N THR A 44 4.21 2.63 -13.54
CA THR A 44 5.59 2.93 -13.12
C THR A 44 5.99 2.16 -11.87
N LEU A 45 5.11 2.02 -10.87
CA LEU A 45 5.39 1.20 -9.68
C LEU A 45 5.66 -0.27 -10.04
N ILE A 46 4.88 -0.84 -10.97
CA ILE A 46 5.03 -2.23 -11.43
C ILE A 46 6.32 -2.40 -12.23
N GLU A 47 6.57 -1.53 -13.19
CA GLU A 47 7.76 -1.57 -14.05
C GLU A 47 9.03 -1.42 -13.19
N GLU A 48 9.05 -0.49 -12.25
CA GLU A 48 10.19 -0.30 -11.34
C GLU A 48 10.42 -1.52 -10.44
N ARG A 49 9.39 -2.05 -9.76
CA ARG A 49 9.61 -3.22 -8.88
C ARG A 49 10.07 -4.48 -9.63
N GLU A 50 9.70 -4.61 -10.90
CA GLU A 50 10.14 -5.72 -11.77
C GLU A 50 11.63 -5.61 -12.12
N VAL A 51 12.14 -4.39 -12.31
CA VAL A 51 13.59 -4.14 -12.48
C VAL A 51 14.33 -4.48 -11.19
N LYS A 52 13.86 -3.96 -10.06
CA LYS A 52 14.44 -4.20 -8.73
C LYS A 52 13.41 -3.92 -7.65
N ARG A 53 13.26 -4.82 -6.68
CA ARG A 53 12.45 -4.60 -5.49
C ARG A 53 12.86 -3.31 -4.78
N PHE A 54 11.87 -2.60 -4.24
CA PHE A 54 12.09 -1.39 -3.45
C PHE A 54 12.73 -1.73 -2.11
N GLU A 55 13.71 -0.93 -1.71
CA GLU A 55 14.46 -1.12 -0.45
C GLU A 55 14.04 -0.14 0.66
N SER A 56 13.51 1.03 0.29
CA SER A 56 13.11 2.09 1.22
C SER A 56 12.03 3.00 0.65
N PHE A 57 11.41 3.82 1.49
CA PHE A 57 10.53 4.90 1.05
C PHE A 57 11.26 5.93 0.20
N GLN A 58 12.55 6.16 0.48
CA GLN A 58 13.38 7.06 -0.31
C GLN A 58 13.61 6.50 -1.71
N ASP A 59 13.87 5.20 -1.84
CA ASP A 59 14.02 4.51 -3.13
C ASP A 59 12.74 4.61 -3.98
N ILE A 60 11.57 4.38 -3.38
CA ILE A 60 10.28 4.55 -4.07
C ILE A 60 10.10 6.00 -4.54
N ARG A 61 10.42 6.96 -3.67
CA ARG A 61 10.31 8.39 -3.99
C ARG A 61 11.23 8.77 -5.15
N ASP A 62 12.45 8.29 -5.15
CA ASP A 62 13.45 8.66 -6.16
C ASP A 62 13.13 8.05 -7.52
N ARG A 63 12.60 6.82 -7.56
CA ARG A 63 12.28 6.10 -8.80
C ARG A 63 10.95 6.49 -9.39
N VAL A 64 9.91 6.61 -8.56
CA VAL A 64 8.51 6.79 -9.01
C VAL A 64 8.04 8.24 -8.89
N LYS A 65 8.80 9.10 -8.20
CA LYS A 65 8.49 10.52 -7.98
C LYS A 65 7.17 10.75 -7.22
N ILE A 66 6.92 9.91 -6.22
CA ILE A 66 5.78 10.02 -5.29
C ILE A 66 6.24 10.11 -3.85
N ASP A 67 5.35 10.54 -2.95
CA ASP A 67 5.58 10.47 -1.50
C ASP A 67 4.84 9.26 -0.89
N PRO A 68 5.51 8.09 -0.73
CA PRO A 68 4.84 6.87 -0.29
C PRO A 68 4.26 7.01 1.11
N VAL A 69 4.95 7.71 2.02
CA VAL A 69 4.49 7.90 3.40
C VAL A 69 3.19 8.68 3.45
N LYS A 70 3.11 9.78 2.69
CA LYS A 70 1.89 10.62 2.63
C LYS A 70 0.70 9.82 2.09
N ILE A 71 0.91 9.09 0.99
CA ILE A 71 -0.13 8.31 0.32
C ILE A 71 -0.64 7.18 1.22
N LEU A 72 0.26 6.49 1.92
CA LEU A 72 -0.10 5.47 2.90
C LEU A 72 -0.86 6.06 4.09
N CYS A 73 -0.42 7.20 4.63
CA CYS A 73 -1.13 7.89 5.71
C CYS A 73 -2.57 8.22 5.32
N GLU A 74 -2.74 8.85 4.15
CA GLU A 74 -4.06 9.22 3.63
C GLU A 74 -4.93 7.98 3.45
N ARG A 75 -4.37 6.88 2.92
CA ARG A 75 -5.14 5.64 2.76
C ARG A 75 -5.58 5.03 4.08
N ILE A 76 -4.66 4.87 5.03
CA ILE A 76 -4.95 4.25 6.33
C ILE A 76 -6.02 5.06 7.07
N VAL A 77 -5.96 6.40 7.02
CA VAL A 77 -6.98 7.26 7.65
C VAL A 77 -8.36 7.04 7.01
N LYS A 78 -8.46 6.94 5.68
CA LYS A 78 -9.74 6.66 5.00
C LYS A 78 -10.30 5.28 5.37
N GLU A 79 -9.43 4.27 5.49
CA GLU A 79 -9.83 2.94 5.95
C GLU A 79 -10.34 2.98 7.40
N LEU A 80 -9.67 3.70 8.31
CA LEU A 80 -10.16 3.87 9.69
C LEU A 80 -11.52 4.55 9.77
N GLN A 81 -11.79 5.47 8.85
CA GLN A 81 -13.06 6.20 8.77
C GLN A 81 -14.20 5.34 8.18
N GLY A 82 -13.92 4.13 7.70
CA GLY A 82 -14.95 3.24 7.13
C GLY A 82 -15.46 3.66 5.74
N MET A 83 -14.80 4.62 5.09
CA MET A 83 -15.29 5.22 3.83
C MET A 83 -14.85 4.47 2.57
N GLU A 84 -14.14 3.35 2.72
CA GLU A 84 -13.57 2.60 1.61
C GLU A 84 -14.38 1.33 1.33
N LYS A 85 -14.45 0.93 0.06
CA LYS A 85 -15.01 -0.39 -0.33
C LYS A 85 -13.99 -1.51 -0.16
N TYR A 86 -12.73 -1.20 -0.43
CA TYR A 86 -11.60 -2.13 -0.34
C TYR A 86 -10.66 -1.67 0.78
N TYR A 87 -10.20 -2.61 1.57
CA TYR A 87 -9.35 -2.32 2.72
C TYR A 87 -8.01 -3.03 2.56
N LEU A 88 -6.93 -2.27 2.40
CA LEU A 88 -5.59 -2.81 2.23
C LEU A 88 -5.00 -3.26 3.56
N PHE A 89 -5.12 -2.42 4.58
CA PHE A 89 -4.33 -2.53 5.80
C PHE A 89 -5.19 -2.85 7.02
N ILE A 90 -6.37 -2.22 7.14
CA ILE A 90 -7.22 -2.32 8.32
C ILE A 90 -8.44 -3.19 8.06
N LYS A 91 -8.81 -4.04 9.02
CA LYS A 91 -10.02 -4.85 8.89
C LYS A 91 -11.28 -3.95 8.94
N PRO A 92 -12.19 -4.03 7.95
CA PRO A 92 -13.41 -3.23 7.96
C PRO A 92 -14.30 -3.58 9.15
N LEU A 93 -14.92 -2.55 9.74
CA LEU A 93 -15.95 -2.73 10.78
C LEU A 93 -17.28 -3.18 10.17
N GLU A 94 -17.56 -2.75 8.94
CA GLU A 94 -18.78 -3.09 8.22
C GLU A 94 -18.64 -4.40 7.45
N LYS A 95 -19.70 -5.22 7.46
CA LYS A 95 -19.72 -6.56 6.82
C LYS A 95 -19.53 -6.54 5.29
N GLN A 96 -19.65 -5.38 4.65
CA GLN A 96 -19.62 -5.25 3.19
C GLN A 96 -18.24 -4.85 2.63
N GLY A 97 -17.29 -4.46 3.48
CA GLY A 97 -15.93 -4.10 3.05
C GLY A 97 -15.15 -5.32 2.58
N VAL A 98 -14.49 -5.21 1.43
CA VAL A 98 -13.59 -6.26 0.92
C VAL A 98 -12.21 -6.07 1.55
N TYR A 99 -11.83 -6.97 2.46
CA TYR A 99 -10.53 -6.94 3.11
C TYR A 99 -9.46 -7.66 2.27
N LEU A 100 -8.39 -6.95 1.90
CA LEU A 100 -7.27 -7.51 1.14
C LEU A 100 -6.10 -7.97 2.03
N GLY A 101 -6.03 -7.46 3.27
CA GLY A 101 -5.18 -7.99 4.34
C GLY A 101 -3.68 -7.98 4.07
N TYR A 102 -3.15 -6.92 3.47
CA TYR A 102 -1.72 -6.85 3.13
C TYR A 102 -0.80 -6.92 4.35
N LEU A 103 -1.19 -6.29 5.47
CA LEU A 103 -0.38 -6.39 6.71
C LEU A 103 -0.32 -7.85 7.21
N GLU A 104 -1.46 -8.54 7.27
CA GLU A 104 -1.51 -9.95 7.69
C GLU A 104 -0.67 -10.85 6.77
N LYS A 105 -0.77 -10.66 5.45
CA LYS A 105 0.03 -11.40 4.47
C LYS A 105 1.53 -11.19 4.70
N ILE A 106 1.96 -9.94 4.88
CA ILE A 106 3.37 -9.61 5.11
C ILE A 106 3.84 -10.22 6.42
N TYR A 107 3.13 -10.02 7.53
CA TYR A 107 3.53 -10.61 8.81
C TYR A 107 3.56 -12.14 8.77
N THR A 108 2.65 -12.78 8.03
CA THR A 108 2.67 -14.25 7.86
C THR A 108 3.91 -14.73 7.12
N ILE A 109 4.37 -13.99 6.10
CA ILE A 109 5.59 -14.34 5.34
C ILE A 109 6.84 -14.24 6.20
N TYR A 110 6.92 -13.24 7.09
CA TYR A 110 8.12 -12.98 7.91
C TYR A 110 8.07 -13.58 9.32
N SER A 111 7.01 -14.30 9.70
CA SER A 111 6.87 -14.93 11.03
C SER A 111 7.36 -16.39 11.09
N PHE A 112 8.25 -16.80 10.18
CA PHE A 112 8.89 -18.12 10.18
C PHE A 112 10.40 -18.02 10.40
#